data_AF-A0A2A2LRU8-F1
#
_entry.id   AF-A0A2A2LRU8-F1
#
_cell.length_a   1.000
_cell.length_b   1.000
_cell.length_c   1.000
_cell.angle_alpha   90.00
_cell.angle_beta   90.00
_cell.angle_gamma   90.00
#
_symmetry.space_group_name_H-M   'P 1'
#
loop_
_entity.id
_entity.type
_entity.pdbx_description
1 polymer ?
#
loop_
_entity_poly.entity_id
_entity_poly.type
_entity_poly.pdbx_seq_one_letter_code
_entity_poly.pdbx_strand_id
1 'polypeptide(L)'
;MILDVLPLELMREVLLDLPTVDIIQTVKCTHRLHHFAKVDKALGRRLQNRISELDLDLCHCGTCADCGNRPLGLRLYTRFRQANDATQWNINSSEFGVKDRCKYRYIDGRTQEIEPSLLDHPSFLYDNYLLRGFEDGINFFINNDSLDEAIANCGKLFNILTKFCVVRKLELTIYNNDNHMWDKMNAFFNANPPDVRVQPHVVTHSGINLDDFLTGSIFSNGLAEIMILNEFTSTLTNAYHEVFRRTPDVSFVGMDLPYTYEDLFGFFKDTKRLSLHSTTHITKQEICQLVQHFYEVKQDEERMIEIDLNEYPLVEDILTLIPKEAYKLHLKRSPVLGSEPKVINWVEMTDRFGGTWAMMDMGSCYDEEMDESFLRICSMKYFIEENMNELSDQSDSDQSDSDQFDSDQSDSD
;
A
#
# COMPACT_ATOMS: atom_id res chain seq x y z
N MET A 1 10.45 -7.15 37.31
CA MET A 1 10.43 -7.92 36.05
C MET A 1 11.54 -8.95 36.10
N ILE A 2 11.32 -10.21 35.69
CA ILE A 2 12.33 -11.29 35.88
C ILE A 2 13.64 -10.98 35.12
N LEU A 3 13.57 -10.31 33.97
CA LEU A 3 14.75 -9.92 33.19
C LEU A 3 15.72 -9.00 33.95
N ASP A 4 15.21 -8.16 34.85
CA ASP A 4 16.00 -7.19 35.62
C ASP A 4 16.92 -7.84 36.67
N VAL A 5 16.75 -9.13 36.97
CA VAL A 5 17.60 -9.85 37.93
C VAL A 5 18.55 -10.84 37.26
N LEU A 6 18.44 -11.01 35.94
CA LEU A 6 19.32 -11.91 35.19
C LEU A 6 20.74 -11.35 35.03
N PRO A 7 21.77 -12.22 34.90
CA PRO A 7 23.07 -11.85 34.35
C PRO A 7 22.94 -11.18 32.98
N LEU A 8 23.86 -10.28 32.64
CA LEU A 8 23.80 -9.50 31.41
C LEU A 8 23.83 -10.38 30.16
N GLU A 9 24.53 -11.51 30.21
CA GLU A 9 24.65 -12.48 29.13
C GLU A 9 23.30 -13.14 28.83
N LEU A 10 22.62 -13.64 29.86
CA LEU A 10 21.29 -14.24 29.72
C LEU A 10 20.24 -13.20 29.32
N MET A 11 20.38 -11.98 29.83
CA MET A 11 19.51 -10.87 29.45
C MET A 11 19.68 -10.51 27.96
N ARG A 12 20.92 -10.53 27.43
CA ARG A 12 21.18 -10.36 25.99
C ARG A 12 20.52 -11.46 25.17
N GLU A 13 20.75 -12.72 25.54
CA GLU A 13 20.22 -13.87 24.80
C GLU A 13 18.69 -13.83 24.72
N VAL A 14 18.03 -13.60 25.85
CA VAL A 14 16.57 -13.51 25.89
C VAL A 14 16.06 -12.34 25.05
N LEU A 15 16.68 -11.16 25.16
CA LEU A 15 16.26 -10.00 24.37
C LEU A 15 16.50 -10.20 22.87
N LEU A 16 17.61 -10.81 22.45
CA LEU A 16 17.91 -11.02 21.03
C LEU A 16 17.00 -12.07 20.37
N ASP A 17 16.38 -12.96 21.14
CA ASP A 17 15.41 -13.91 20.61
C ASP A 17 14.02 -13.29 20.35
N LEU A 18 13.72 -12.16 21.00
CA LEU A 18 12.45 -11.45 20.80
C LEU A 18 12.39 -10.75 19.43
N PRO A 19 11.17 -10.58 18.88
CA PRO A 19 10.94 -9.66 17.76
C PRO A 19 11.34 -8.22 18.11
N THR A 20 11.81 -7.47 17.12
CA THR A 20 12.32 -6.10 17.32
C THR A 20 11.32 -5.20 18.05
N VAL A 21 10.03 -5.31 17.75
CA VAL A 21 8.97 -4.52 18.42
C VAL A 21 8.90 -4.84 19.92
N ASP A 22 9.00 -6.12 20.31
CA ASP A 22 9.00 -6.53 21.71
C ASP A 22 10.25 -6.10 22.44
N ILE A 23 11.42 -6.11 21.78
CA ILE A 23 12.64 -5.56 22.36
C ILE A 23 12.41 -4.09 22.67
N ILE A 24 11.90 -3.30 21.72
CA ILE A 24 11.63 -1.86 21.91
C ILE A 24 10.70 -1.62 23.10
N GLN A 25 9.62 -2.39 23.23
CA GLN A 25 8.68 -2.27 24.35
C GLN A 25 9.33 -2.68 25.67
N THR A 26 10.04 -3.81 25.68
CA THR A 26 10.67 -4.40 26.88
C THR A 26 11.78 -3.51 27.43
N VAL A 27 12.65 -2.95 26.58
CA VAL A 27 13.76 -2.11 27.04
C VAL A 27 13.28 -0.76 27.59
N LYS A 28 12.08 -0.32 27.23
CA LYS A 28 11.44 0.88 27.79
C LYS A 28 10.85 0.66 29.19
N CYS A 29 10.70 -0.59 29.65
CA CYS A 29 10.08 -0.87 30.94
C CYS A 29 10.93 -0.40 32.14
N THR A 30 12.27 -0.47 32.06
CA THR A 30 13.16 -0.14 33.19
C THR A 30 14.42 0.57 32.72
N HIS A 31 14.98 1.44 33.59
CA HIS A 31 16.22 2.16 33.29
C HIS A 31 17.42 1.23 33.05
N ARG A 32 17.48 0.09 33.76
CA ARG A 32 18.57 -0.90 33.62
C ARG A 32 18.56 -1.51 32.23
N LEU A 33 17.41 -1.96 31.73
CA LEU A 33 17.29 -2.55 30.40
C LEU A 33 17.54 -1.54 29.30
N HIS A 34 16.98 -0.33 29.43
CA HIS A 34 17.24 0.76 28.50
C HIS A 34 18.75 1.06 28.40
N HIS A 35 19.44 1.19 29.53
CA HIS A 35 20.88 1.45 29.55
C HIS A 35 21.67 0.28 28.97
N PHE A 36 21.32 -0.95 29.34
CA PHE A 36 21.96 -2.15 28.82
C PHE A 36 21.86 -2.27 27.30
N ALA A 37 20.64 -2.15 26.75
CA ALA A 37 20.41 -2.26 25.32
C ALA A 37 21.13 -1.17 24.53
N LYS A 38 21.30 0.02 25.12
CA LYS A 38 22.05 1.13 24.53
C LYS A 38 23.57 0.89 24.46
N VAL A 39 24.15 0.22 25.46
CA VAL A 39 25.61 -0.05 25.50
C VAL A 39 25.98 -1.35 24.79
N ASP A 40 25.04 -2.29 24.68
CA ASP A 40 25.25 -3.57 24.03
C ASP A 40 25.29 -3.42 22.50
N LYS A 41 26.34 -3.92 21.85
CA LYS A 41 26.51 -3.75 20.41
C LYS A 41 25.48 -4.52 19.57
N ALA A 42 25.10 -5.73 20.01
CA ALA A 42 24.17 -6.57 19.26
C ALA A 42 22.76 -6.02 19.37
N LEU A 43 22.31 -5.72 20.59
CA LEU A 43 21.01 -5.06 20.83
C LEU A 43 20.98 -3.65 20.24
N GLY A 44 22.08 -2.90 20.32
CA GLY A 44 22.19 -1.59 19.71
C GLY A 44 21.99 -1.63 18.20
N ARG A 45 22.61 -2.60 17.49
CA ARG A 45 22.36 -2.84 16.06
C ARG A 45 20.92 -3.24 15.79
N ARG A 46 20.37 -4.13 16.61
CA ARG A 46 18.98 -4.60 16.54
C ARG A 46 17.95 -3.49 16.69
N LEU A 47 18.24 -2.54 17.58
CA LEU A 47 17.40 -1.40 17.96
C LEU A 47 17.71 -0.11 17.19
N GLN A 48 18.59 -0.16 16.19
CA GLN A 48 18.52 0.85 15.15
C GLN A 48 17.15 0.68 14.51
N ASN A 49 16.15 1.44 15.00
CA ASN A 49 14.75 1.29 14.64
C ASN A 49 14.64 1.35 13.12
N ARG A 50 14.39 0.22 12.51
CA ARG A 50 14.39 0.05 11.06
C ARG A 50 12.97 -0.19 10.65
N ILE A 51 12.45 0.74 9.86
CA ILE A 51 11.06 0.74 9.44
C ILE A 51 11.00 0.12 8.05
N SER A 52 10.12 -0.86 7.89
CA SER A 52 9.90 -1.53 6.62
C SER A 52 8.44 -1.43 6.18
N GLU A 53 8.25 -1.27 4.88
CA GLU A 53 7.02 -1.63 4.19
C GLU A 53 7.26 -2.94 3.46
N LEU A 54 6.36 -3.89 3.61
CA LEU A 54 6.42 -5.17 2.94
C LEU A 54 5.29 -5.25 1.94
N ASP A 55 5.59 -5.67 0.73
CA ASP A 55 4.59 -6.02 -0.27
C ASP A 55 4.92 -7.43 -0.77
N LEU A 56 4.01 -8.35 -0.47
CA LEU A 56 4.08 -9.73 -0.92
C LEU A 56 3.19 -9.87 -2.14
N ASP A 57 3.84 -10.04 -3.29
CA ASP A 57 3.20 -10.22 -4.57
C ASP A 57 3.32 -11.69 -5.00
N LEU A 58 2.18 -12.35 -5.03
CA LEU A 58 2.02 -13.67 -5.64
C LEU A 58 1.67 -13.42 -7.11
N CYS A 59 2.70 -13.30 -7.95
CA CYS A 59 2.51 -13.12 -9.38
C CYS A 59 3.51 -13.95 -10.17
N HIS A 60 3.15 -14.25 -11.41
CA HIS A 60 4.11 -14.75 -12.38
C HIS A 60 5.22 -13.72 -12.60
N CYS A 61 6.47 -14.13 -12.41
CA CYS A 61 7.61 -13.35 -12.88
C CYS A 61 7.43 -13.06 -14.38
N GLY A 62 7.74 -11.81 -14.77
CA GLY A 62 7.68 -11.35 -16.16
C GLY A 62 8.27 -12.33 -17.18
N THR A 63 7.78 -12.25 -18.41
CA THR A 63 8.17 -13.16 -19.50
C THR A 63 9.69 -13.15 -19.70
N CYS A 64 10.34 -14.31 -19.60
CA CYS A 64 11.77 -14.44 -19.79
C CYS A 64 12.14 -14.07 -21.23
N ALA A 65 12.97 -13.03 -21.41
CA ALA A 65 13.36 -12.54 -22.74
C ALA A 65 14.04 -13.61 -23.62
N ASP A 66 14.74 -14.57 -23.01
CA ASP A 66 15.51 -15.59 -23.72
C ASP A 66 14.66 -16.77 -24.23
N CYS A 67 13.56 -17.10 -23.57
CA CYS A 67 12.76 -18.29 -23.96
C CYS A 67 11.25 -18.07 -24.03
N GLY A 68 10.75 -16.87 -23.74
CA GLY A 68 9.33 -16.55 -23.76
C GLY A 68 8.50 -17.19 -22.64
N ASN A 69 9.11 -18.00 -21.77
CA ASN A 69 8.39 -18.59 -20.63
C ASN A 69 8.22 -17.58 -19.50
N ARG A 70 7.07 -17.62 -18.81
CA ARG A 70 6.84 -16.95 -17.53
C ARG A 70 7.18 -17.93 -16.40
N PRO A 71 8.35 -17.86 -15.76
CA PRO A 71 8.62 -18.72 -14.63
C PRO A 71 7.66 -18.36 -13.49
N LEU A 72 7.16 -19.38 -12.79
CA LEU A 72 6.43 -19.19 -11.55
C LEU A 72 7.45 -18.68 -10.53
N GLY A 73 7.18 -17.55 -9.90
CA GLY A 73 8.03 -16.96 -8.88
C GLY A 73 7.19 -16.21 -7.86
N LEU A 74 7.84 -15.78 -6.79
CA LEU A 74 7.23 -14.96 -5.75
C LEU A 74 8.10 -13.71 -5.61
N ARG A 75 7.47 -12.56 -5.38
CA ARG A 75 8.20 -11.33 -5.11
C ARG A 75 7.84 -10.81 -3.74
N LEU A 76 8.89 -10.53 -2.97
CA LEU A 76 8.77 -9.80 -1.72
C LEU A 76 9.48 -8.48 -1.89
N TYR A 77 8.70 -7.43 -2.08
CA TYR A 77 9.18 -6.06 -2.11
C TYR A 77 9.31 -5.55 -0.68
N THR A 78 10.41 -4.87 -0.44
CA THR A 78 10.69 -4.25 0.85
C THR A 78 11.11 -2.82 0.59
N ARG A 79 10.33 -1.87 1.10
CA ARG A 79 10.80 -0.51 1.25
C ARG A 79 11.42 -0.40 2.63
N PHE A 80 12.63 0.12 2.72
CA PHE A 80 13.40 0.20 3.95
C PHE A 80 13.89 1.61 4.22
N ARG A 81 13.87 2.02 5.49
CA ARG A 81 14.57 3.21 5.98
C ARG A 81 14.99 3.08 7.44
N GLN A 82 15.96 3.88 7.84
CA GLN A 82 16.23 4.11 9.27
C GLN A 82 15.14 5.01 9.85
N ALA A 83 14.68 4.77 11.09
CA ALA A 83 13.58 5.53 11.69
C ALA A 83 13.85 7.04 11.83
N ASN A 84 15.12 7.44 11.85
CA ASN A 84 15.52 8.84 11.92
C ASN A 84 15.68 9.50 10.55
N ASP A 85 15.68 8.74 9.46
CA ASP A 85 15.68 9.26 8.09
C ASP A 85 14.24 9.44 7.63
N ALA A 86 13.75 10.69 7.67
CA ALA A 86 12.37 10.97 7.27
C ALA A 86 12.18 10.99 5.74
N THR A 87 13.25 11.12 4.95
CA THR A 87 13.15 11.64 3.57
C THR A 87 13.40 10.63 2.45
N GLN A 88 14.02 9.46 2.70
CA GLN A 88 14.33 8.52 1.61
C GLN A 88 14.04 7.06 1.98
N TRP A 89 13.35 6.37 1.06
CA TRP A 89 13.12 4.93 1.10
C TRP A 89 14.04 4.24 0.12
N ASN A 90 14.76 3.23 0.59
CA ASN A 90 15.43 2.29 -0.30
C ASN A 90 14.44 1.19 -0.67
N ILE A 91 14.31 0.91 -1.96
CA ILE A 91 13.46 -0.15 -2.46
C ILE A 91 14.37 -1.33 -2.80
N ASN A 92 14.01 -2.48 -2.26
CA ASN A 92 14.64 -3.75 -2.58
C ASN A 92 13.55 -4.74 -2.93
N SER A 93 13.84 -5.65 -3.86
CA SER A 93 13.00 -6.81 -4.15
C SER A 93 13.76 -8.10 -3.87
N SER A 94 13.06 -9.08 -3.33
CA SER A 94 13.54 -10.46 -3.24
C SER A 94 12.71 -11.31 -4.19
N GLU A 95 13.36 -11.94 -5.16
CA GLU A 95 12.72 -12.81 -6.13
C GLU A 95 13.06 -14.28 -5.85
N PHE A 96 12.03 -15.12 -5.79
CA PHE A 96 12.15 -16.55 -5.52
C PHE A 96 11.90 -17.34 -6.80
N GLY A 97 12.97 -17.77 -7.46
CA GLY A 97 12.93 -18.52 -8.72
C GLY A 97 12.91 -20.05 -8.50
N VAL A 98 12.40 -20.78 -9.48
CA VAL A 98 12.48 -22.26 -9.54
C VAL A 98 13.56 -22.67 -10.55
N LYS A 99 14.55 -23.46 -10.11
CA LYS A 99 15.65 -23.99 -10.91
C LYS A 99 15.09 -24.73 -12.12
N ASP A 100 15.81 -24.61 -13.23
CA ASP A 100 15.49 -25.17 -14.55
C ASP A 100 14.33 -24.52 -15.33
N ARG A 101 13.66 -23.48 -14.80
CA ARG A 101 12.68 -22.68 -15.55
C ARG A 101 13.23 -21.32 -15.97
N CYS A 102 13.90 -21.26 -17.12
CA CYS A 102 14.57 -20.09 -17.71
C CYS A 102 15.58 -19.37 -16.79
N LYS A 103 16.78 -19.11 -17.30
CA LYS A 103 17.69 -18.17 -16.62
C LYS A 103 17.09 -16.78 -16.73
N TYR A 104 16.56 -16.28 -15.63
CA TYR A 104 16.19 -14.87 -15.49
C TYR A 104 17.45 -14.03 -15.73
N ARG A 105 17.52 -13.29 -16.83
CA ARG A 105 18.59 -12.32 -17.05
C ARG A 105 18.19 -11.03 -16.36
N TYR A 106 18.84 -10.71 -15.25
CA TYR A 106 18.66 -9.40 -14.63
C TYR A 106 19.42 -8.33 -15.41
N ILE A 107 18.67 -7.28 -15.73
CA ILE A 107 19.12 -6.00 -16.27
C ILE A 107 19.39 -5.09 -15.08
N ASP A 108 20.40 -5.41 -14.26
CA ASP A 108 21.23 -4.41 -13.55
C ASP A 108 22.17 -5.10 -12.54
N GLY A 109 23.39 -4.57 -12.41
CA GLY A 109 24.47 -5.10 -11.58
C GLY A 109 24.27 -5.00 -10.05
N ARG A 110 23.03 -4.82 -9.56
CA ARG A 110 22.68 -4.67 -8.13
C ARG A 110 21.82 -5.82 -7.59
N THR A 111 21.98 -7.03 -8.12
CA THR A 111 21.26 -8.22 -7.64
C THR A 111 22.26 -9.21 -7.03
N GLN A 112 21.99 -9.67 -5.80
CA GLN A 112 22.80 -10.64 -5.08
C GLN A 112 22.06 -11.97 -4.93
N GLU A 113 22.71 -13.08 -5.29
CA GLU A 113 22.18 -14.41 -5.03
C GLU A 113 22.35 -14.78 -3.55
N ILE A 114 21.28 -15.31 -2.94
CA ILE A 114 21.27 -15.83 -1.58
C ILE A 114 21.02 -17.34 -1.66
N GLU A 115 21.89 -18.12 -1.02
CA GLU A 115 21.69 -19.56 -0.88
C GLU A 115 20.46 -19.83 0.01
N PRO A 116 19.52 -20.71 -0.42
CA PRO A 116 18.32 -21.03 0.36
C PRO A 116 18.57 -21.46 1.80
N SER A 117 19.68 -22.17 2.05
CA SER A 117 20.09 -22.66 3.38
C SER A 117 20.33 -21.52 4.39
N LEU A 118 20.63 -20.31 3.92
CA LEU A 118 20.82 -19.15 4.80
C LEU A 118 19.51 -18.73 5.50
N LEU A 119 18.35 -19.07 4.93
CA LEU A 119 17.04 -18.80 5.54
C LEU A 119 16.82 -19.59 6.84
N ASP A 120 17.53 -20.70 7.04
CA ASP A 120 17.51 -21.47 8.29
C ASP A 120 18.42 -20.86 9.38
N HIS A 121 19.15 -19.78 9.05
CA HIS A 121 20.04 -19.05 9.94
C HIS A 121 19.67 -17.56 10.00
N PRO A 122 18.50 -17.21 10.57
CA PRO A 122 17.86 -15.92 10.39
C PRO A 122 18.70 -14.73 10.87
N SER A 123 19.34 -14.83 12.03
CA SER A 123 20.21 -13.76 12.55
C SER A 123 21.45 -13.55 11.68
N PHE A 124 22.06 -14.65 11.19
CA PHE A 124 23.23 -14.57 10.33
C PHE A 124 22.88 -13.97 8.97
N LEU A 125 21.79 -14.42 8.36
CA LEU A 125 21.30 -13.87 7.09
C LEU A 125 20.98 -12.38 7.22
N TYR A 126 20.24 -12.00 8.25
CA TYR A 126 19.85 -10.60 8.46
C TYR A 126 21.08 -9.70 8.63
N ASP A 127 21.96 -10.02 9.57
CA ASP A 127 23.09 -9.15 9.93
C ASP A 127 24.16 -9.04 8.83
N ASN A 128 24.39 -10.11 8.06
CA ASN A 128 25.51 -10.16 7.11
C ASN A 128 25.11 -9.88 5.66
N TYR A 129 23.85 -10.12 5.30
CA TYR A 129 23.37 -9.99 3.91
C TYR A 129 22.30 -8.91 3.80
N LEU A 130 21.16 -9.11 4.48
CA LEU A 130 19.99 -8.26 4.27
C LEU A 130 20.24 -6.83 4.74
N LEU A 131 20.85 -6.64 5.91
CA LEU A 131 21.08 -5.32 6.49
C LEU A 131 21.85 -4.39 5.54
N ARG A 132 22.96 -4.89 5.02
CA ARG A 132 23.83 -4.16 4.10
C ARG A 132 23.16 -4.01 2.73
N GLY A 133 22.50 -5.06 2.23
CA GLY A 133 21.82 -4.96 0.96
C GLY A 133 20.65 -3.97 0.97
N PHE A 134 19.93 -3.81 2.08
CA PHE A 134 18.92 -2.76 2.24
C PHE A 134 19.51 -1.34 2.22
N GLU A 135 20.66 -1.14 2.88
CA GLU A 135 21.37 0.14 2.87
C GLU A 135 21.91 0.48 1.48
N ASP A 136 22.37 -0.52 0.73
CA ASP A 136 22.95 -0.38 -0.60
C ASP A 136 21.91 -0.45 -1.75
N GLY A 137 20.63 -0.69 -1.45
CA GLY A 137 19.57 -0.85 -2.46
C GLY A 137 19.76 -2.07 -3.37
N ILE A 138 20.25 -3.17 -2.81
CA ILE A 138 20.53 -4.44 -3.50
C ILE A 138 19.27 -5.31 -3.55
N ASN A 139 18.93 -5.82 -4.72
CA ASN A 139 17.90 -6.83 -4.88
C ASN A 139 18.46 -8.22 -4.59
N PHE A 140 17.61 -9.13 -4.13
CA PHE A 140 18.00 -10.48 -3.78
C PHE A 140 17.33 -11.50 -4.68
N PHE A 141 18.06 -12.57 -5.00
CA PHE A 141 17.54 -13.68 -5.76
C PHE A 141 17.81 -15.00 -5.05
N ILE A 142 16.78 -15.83 -4.91
CA ILE A 142 16.87 -17.13 -4.25
C ILE A 142 16.41 -18.21 -5.23
N ASN A 143 17.33 -19.10 -5.58
CA ASN A 143 17.11 -20.23 -6.47
C ASN A 143 16.58 -21.45 -5.69
N ASN A 144 15.39 -21.95 -6.03
CA ASN A 144 14.73 -23.06 -5.35
C ASN A 144 14.56 -24.24 -6.31
N ASP A 145 14.60 -25.49 -5.85
CA ASP A 145 14.45 -26.66 -6.73
C ASP A 145 13.00 -26.89 -7.17
N SER A 146 12.03 -26.33 -6.44
CA SER A 146 10.59 -26.46 -6.73
C SER A 146 9.80 -25.22 -6.32
N LEU A 147 8.55 -25.13 -6.80
CA LEU A 147 7.62 -24.08 -6.37
C LEU A 147 7.30 -24.16 -4.88
N ASP A 148 7.17 -25.37 -4.34
CA ASP A 148 6.83 -25.57 -2.92
C ASP A 148 7.98 -25.11 -2.02
N GLU A 149 9.21 -25.35 -2.46
CA GLU A 149 10.40 -24.81 -1.80
C GLU A 149 10.47 -23.28 -1.92
N ALA A 150 10.15 -22.71 -3.09
CA ALA A 150 10.08 -21.26 -3.28
C ALA A 150 9.06 -20.60 -2.33
N ILE A 151 7.86 -21.19 -2.19
CA ILE A 151 6.82 -20.75 -1.26
C ILE A 151 7.32 -20.81 0.19
N ALA A 152 7.89 -21.94 0.60
CA ALA A 152 8.41 -22.10 1.96
C ALA A 152 9.55 -21.11 2.26
N ASN A 153 10.47 -20.90 1.32
CA ASN A 153 11.59 -19.98 1.48
C ASN A 153 11.17 -18.51 1.46
N CYS A 154 10.16 -18.16 0.66
CA CYS A 154 9.52 -16.85 0.70
C CYS A 154 8.85 -16.59 2.06
N GLY A 155 8.08 -17.56 2.56
CA GLY A 155 7.50 -17.50 3.90
C GLY A 155 8.55 -17.37 5.01
N LYS A 156 9.67 -18.10 4.92
CA LYS A 156 10.80 -17.94 5.86
C LYS A 156 11.37 -16.52 5.83
N LEU A 157 11.64 -15.97 4.64
CA LEU A 157 12.15 -14.60 4.54
C LEU A 157 11.14 -13.60 5.11
N PHE A 158 9.84 -13.75 4.82
CA PHE A 158 8.79 -12.93 5.39
C PHE A 158 8.78 -12.96 6.93
N ASN A 159 8.90 -14.15 7.53
CA ASN A 159 8.99 -14.32 8.98
C ASN A 159 10.27 -13.67 9.55
N ILE A 160 11.38 -13.72 8.82
CA ILE A 160 12.62 -13.02 9.20
C ILE A 160 12.37 -11.51 9.18
N LEU A 161 11.79 -10.95 8.13
CA LEU A 161 11.56 -9.50 8.06
C LEU A 161 10.60 -9.01 9.14
N THR A 162 9.51 -9.71 9.40
CA THR A 162 8.55 -9.36 10.47
C THR A 162 9.15 -9.51 11.87
N LYS A 163 10.05 -10.50 12.10
CA LYS A 163 10.79 -10.60 13.37
C LYS A 163 11.85 -9.52 13.51
N PHE A 164 12.52 -9.15 12.41
CA PHE A 164 13.73 -8.33 12.44
C PHE A 164 13.52 -6.83 12.20
N CYS A 165 12.45 -6.42 11.53
CA CYS A 165 12.12 -5.03 11.24
C CYS A 165 10.84 -4.58 11.96
N VAL A 166 10.66 -3.27 12.09
CA VAL A 166 9.36 -2.68 12.45
C VAL A 166 8.56 -2.51 11.17
N VAL A 167 7.61 -3.41 10.93
CA VAL A 167 6.73 -3.33 9.75
C VAL A 167 5.67 -2.27 10.00
N ARG A 168 5.62 -1.23 9.14
CA ARG A 168 4.62 -0.15 9.23
C ARG A 168 3.44 -0.32 8.28
N LYS A 169 3.65 -1.00 7.17
CA LYS A 169 2.66 -1.28 6.13
C LYS A 169 2.94 -2.68 5.60
N LEU A 170 1.86 -3.44 5.39
CA LEU A 170 1.89 -4.75 4.76
C LEU A 170 0.87 -4.74 3.62
N GLU A 171 1.34 -4.90 2.39
CA GLU A 171 0.54 -5.14 1.19
C GLU A 171 0.61 -6.62 0.82
N LEU A 172 -0.54 -7.16 0.44
CA LEU A 172 -0.71 -8.52 -0.04
C LEU A 172 -1.43 -8.45 -1.37
N THR A 173 -0.70 -8.76 -2.44
CA THR A 173 -1.21 -8.68 -3.80
C THR A 173 -1.31 -10.09 -4.39
N ILE A 174 -2.52 -10.47 -4.81
CA ILE A 174 -2.80 -11.81 -5.31
C ILE A 174 -3.59 -11.70 -6.60
N TYR A 175 -2.86 -11.87 -7.70
CA TYR A 175 -3.41 -11.90 -9.04
C TYR A 175 -3.83 -13.32 -9.44
N ASN A 176 -4.36 -13.44 -10.65
CA ASN A 176 -5.00 -14.64 -11.13
C ASN A 176 -4.12 -15.92 -11.18
N ASN A 177 -4.77 -17.09 -11.02
CA ASN A 177 -4.22 -18.45 -10.94
C ASN A 177 -3.40 -18.79 -9.69
N ASP A 178 -3.24 -17.87 -8.74
CA ASP A 178 -2.34 -18.06 -7.59
C ASP A 178 -3.04 -18.56 -6.32
N ASN A 179 -4.33 -18.91 -6.37
CA ASN A 179 -5.07 -19.48 -5.22
C ASN A 179 -4.36 -20.69 -4.61
N HIS A 180 -3.84 -21.59 -5.45
CA HIS A 180 -3.09 -22.75 -5.00
C HIS A 180 -1.72 -22.40 -4.37
N MET A 181 -1.11 -21.28 -4.75
CA MET A 181 0.10 -20.77 -4.11
C MET A 181 -0.25 -20.14 -2.77
N TRP A 182 -1.35 -19.39 -2.73
CA TRP A 182 -1.86 -18.84 -1.48
C TRP A 182 -2.20 -19.92 -0.48
N ASP A 183 -2.91 -20.97 -0.86
CA ASP A 183 -3.25 -22.07 0.05
C ASP A 183 -2.01 -22.68 0.72
N LYS A 184 -0.93 -22.85 -0.05
CA LYS A 184 0.34 -23.36 0.47
C LYS A 184 1.05 -22.34 1.36
N MET A 185 1.09 -21.07 0.96
CA MET A 185 1.68 -19.99 1.75
C MET A 185 0.92 -19.79 3.06
N ASN A 186 -0.41 -19.81 3.01
CA ASN A 186 -1.32 -19.72 4.14
C ASN A 186 -1.12 -20.92 5.09
N ALA A 187 -1.02 -22.14 4.56
CA ALA A 187 -0.66 -23.31 5.36
C ALA A 187 0.70 -23.15 6.06
N PHE A 188 1.71 -22.59 5.35
CA PHE A 188 3.00 -22.28 5.94
C PHE A 188 2.87 -21.25 7.08
N PHE A 189 2.15 -20.14 6.89
CA PHE A 189 1.93 -19.12 7.91
C PHE A 189 1.07 -19.63 9.08
N ASN A 190 0.17 -20.58 8.87
CA ASN A 190 -0.56 -21.19 9.96
C ASN A 190 0.33 -22.12 10.81
N ALA A 191 1.29 -22.82 10.18
CA ALA A 191 2.27 -23.62 10.87
C ALA A 191 3.40 -22.77 11.52
N ASN A 192 3.73 -21.63 10.91
CA ASN A 192 4.79 -20.72 11.33
C ASN A 192 4.28 -19.27 11.31
N PRO A 193 3.44 -18.85 12.27
CA PRO A 193 2.84 -17.52 12.27
C PRO A 193 3.89 -16.41 12.26
N PRO A 194 3.83 -15.47 11.29
CA PRO A 194 4.69 -14.30 11.32
C PRO A 194 4.27 -13.35 12.46
N ASP A 195 5.21 -12.54 12.96
CA ASP A 195 4.91 -11.48 13.93
C ASP A 195 4.36 -10.23 13.22
N VAL A 196 3.17 -10.38 12.63
CA VAL A 196 2.46 -9.28 11.95
C VAL A 196 1.59 -8.55 12.97
N ARG A 197 1.94 -7.29 13.24
CA ARG A 197 1.21 -6.43 14.19
C ARG A 197 0.42 -5.31 13.52
N VAL A 198 0.54 -5.20 12.21
CA VAL A 198 -0.21 -4.27 11.38
C VAL A 198 -1.36 -5.01 10.70
N GLN A 199 -2.43 -4.29 10.38
CA GLN A 199 -3.47 -4.83 9.53
C GLN A 199 -2.99 -4.77 8.06
N PRO A 200 -3.08 -5.86 7.29
CA PRO A 200 -2.68 -5.85 5.90
C PRO A 200 -3.66 -5.07 5.02
N HIS A 201 -3.13 -4.52 3.93
CA HIS A 201 -3.85 -4.05 2.76
C HIS A 201 -3.86 -5.20 1.75
N VAL A 202 -5.04 -5.57 1.26
CA VAL A 202 -5.21 -6.72 0.37
C VAL A 202 -5.69 -6.26 -0.99
N VAL A 203 -5.02 -6.71 -2.05
CA VAL A 203 -5.51 -6.60 -3.43
C VAL A 203 -5.73 -8.02 -3.95
N THR A 204 -6.96 -8.32 -4.36
CA THR A 204 -7.34 -9.64 -4.85
C THR A 204 -8.41 -9.55 -5.93
N HIS A 205 -8.77 -10.68 -6.54
CA HIS A 205 -9.72 -10.75 -7.65
C HIS A 205 -11.10 -11.23 -7.20
N SER A 206 -12.15 -10.88 -7.95
CA SER A 206 -13.57 -11.15 -7.64
C SER A 206 -13.94 -12.64 -7.57
N GLY A 207 -13.09 -13.54 -8.07
CA GLY A 207 -13.28 -14.99 -8.05
C GLY A 207 -12.78 -15.68 -6.78
N ILE A 208 -12.08 -14.98 -5.89
CA ILE A 208 -11.51 -15.58 -4.68
C ILE A 208 -12.60 -15.92 -3.66
N ASN A 209 -12.51 -17.09 -3.02
CA ASN A 209 -13.36 -17.40 -1.88
C ASN A 209 -12.82 -16.67 -0.64
N LEU A 210 -13.44 -15.54 -0.29
CA LEU A 210 -13.03 -14.72 0.85
C LEU A 210 -13.08 -15.45 2.20
N ASP A 211 -14.02 -16.38 2.38
CA ASP A 211 -14.13 -17.16 3.63
C ASP A 211 -12.90 -18.02 3.85
N ASP A 212 -12.41 -18.70 2.80
CA ASP A 212 -11.21 -19.55 2.86
C ASP A 212 -9.94 -18.69 2.87
N PHE A 213 -9.90 -17.66 2.04
CA PHE A 213 -8.77 -16.77 1.86
C PHE A 213 -8.35 -16.11 3.18
N LEU A 214 -9.32 -15.58 3.93
CA LEU A 214 -9.11 -14.78 5.14
C LEU A 214 -8.90 -15.62 6.42
N THR A 215 -8.80 -16.95 6.31
CA THR A 215 -8.56 -17.84 7.47
C THR A 215 -7.14 -17.76 8.03
N GLY A 216 -6.21 -17.16 7.30
CA GLY A 216 -4.79 -17.15 7.65
C GLY A 216 -4.44 -16.38 8.91
N SER A 217 -3.43 -16.86 9.63
CA SER A 217 -2.90 -16.25 10.86
C SER A 217 -2.50 -14.77 10.69
N ILE A 218 -2.11 -14.37 9.49
CA ILE A 218 -1.73 -13.00 9.12
C ILE A 218 -2.90 -12.00 9.21
N PHE A 219 -4.15 -12.47 9.12
CA PHE A 219 -5.36 -11.64 9.15
C PHE A 219 -5.97 -11.58 10.55
N SER A 220 -5.31 -12.13 11.57
CA SER A 220 -5.81 -12.20 12.94
C SER A 220 -6.15 -10.83 13.55
N ASN A 221 -5.53 -9.75 13.06
CA ASN A 221 -5.80 -8.38 13.48
C ASN A 221 -6.85 -7.65 12.62
N GLY A 222 -7.48 -8.33 11.64
CA GLY A 222 -8.37 -7.73 10.65
C GLY A 222 -7.60 -7.12 9.47
N LEU A 223 -8.30 -6.37 8.62
CA LEU A 223 -7.74 -5.71 7.42
C LEU A 223 -7.72 -4.20 7.58
N ALA A 224 -6.70 -3.57 7.02
CA ALA A 224 -6.66 -2.11 6.86
C ALA A 224 -7.42 -1.71 5.60
N GLU A 225 -7.25 -2.49 4.53
CA GLU A 225 -7.84 -2.23 3.23
C GLU A 225 -8.12 -3.53 2.49
N ILE A 226 -9.16 -3.53 1.66
CA ILE A 226 -9.41 -4.59 0.69
C ILE A 226 -9.86 -4.00 -0.65
N MET A 227 -9.12 -4.34 -1.71
CA MET A 227 -9.44 -4.01 -3.10
C MET A 227 -9.77 -5.29 -3.85
N ILE A 228 -10.94 -5.31 -4.50
CA ILE A 228 -11.40 -6.41 -5.33
C ILE A 228 -11.37 -5.99 -6.80
N LEU A 229 -10.61 -6.69 -7.62
CA LEU A 229 -10.46 -6.46 -9.05
C LEU A 229 -11.34 -7.43 -9.84
N ASN A 230 -11.98 -6.96 -10.91
CA ASN A 230 -12.62 -7.84 -11.87
C ASN A 230 -11.60 -8.42 -12.84
N GLU A 231 -11.42 -9.74 -12.83
CA GLU A 231 -10.62 -10.44 -13.84
C GLU A 231 -11.39 -11.49 -14.65
N PHE A 232 -12.60 -11.88 -14.21
CA PHE A 232 -13.28 -13.06 -14.74
C PHE A 232 -14.79 -12.90 -14.89
N THR A 233 -15.43 -12.47 -13.82
CA THR A 233 -16.88 -12.38 -13.72
C THR A 233 -17.25 -10.94 -13.58
N SER A 234 -18.12 -10.48 -14.47
CA SER A 234 -18.70 -9.14 -14.35
C SER A 234 -19.44 -8.95 -13.04
N THR A 235 -19.72 -9.98 -12.25
CA THR A 235 -20.41 -9.87 -10.95
C THR A 235 -19.55 -10.40 -9.81
N LEU A 236 -19.64 -9.74 -8.65
CA LEU A 236 -18.96 -10.13 -7.43
C LEU A 236 -19.71 -11.27 -6.72
N THR A 237 -19.05 -12.41 -6.54
CA THR A 237 -19.61 -13.50 -5.73
C THR A 237 -19.58 -13.08 -4.26
N ASN A 238 -20.73 -13.11 -3.59
CA ASN A 238 -20.89 -12.70 -2.18
C ASN A 238 -20.59 -11.20 -1.92
N ALA A 239 -21.22 -10.31 -2.68
CA ALA A 239 -21.11 -8.86 -2.50
C ALA A 239 -21.40 -8.36 -1.06
N TYR A 240 -22.18 -9.09 -0.26
CA TYR A 240 -22.50 -8.70 1.13
C TYR A 240 -21.63 -9.43 2.17
N HIS A 241 -20.40 -9.79 1.81
CA HIS A 241 -19.47 -10.46 2.72
C HIS A 241 -19.10 -9.55 3.91
N GLU A 242 -19.16 -10.08 5.14
CA GLU A 242 -18.96 -9.32 6.39
C GLU A 242 -17.59 -8.63 6.48
N VAL A 243 -16.58 -9.11 5.76
CA VAL A 243 -15.26 -8.46 5.69
C VAL A 243 -15.38 -7.01 5.20
N PHE A 244 -16.16 -6.76 4.14
CA PHE A 244 -16.31 -5.43 3.55
C PHE A 244 -16.94 -4.44 4.53
N ARG A 245 -17.80 -4.94 5.42
CA ARG A 245 -18.41 -4.12 6.47
C ARG A 245 -17.45 -3.74 7.59
N ARG A 246 -16.45 -4.57 7.87
CA ARG A 246 -15.51 -4.39 8.99
C ARG A 246 -14.22 -3.69 8.59
N THR A 247 -13.86 -3.76 7.31
CA THR A 247 -12.65 -3.12 6.79
C THR A 247 -12.91 -1.62 6.63
N PRO A 248 -12.00 -0.76 7.13
CA PRO A 248 -12.18 0.69 7.05
C PRO A 248 -12.00 1.24 5.63
N ASP A 249 -11.21 0.57 4.78
CA ASP A 249 -10.98 0.96 3.38
C ASP A 249 -11.38 -0.18 2.43
N VAL A 250 -12.30 0.08 1.52
CA VAL A 250 -12.87 -0.93 0.62
C VAL A 250 -12.96 -0.36 -0.79
N SER A 251 -12.38 -1.08 -1.75
CA SER A 251 -12.40 -0.70 -3.16
C SER A 251 -12.85 -1.85 -4.06
N PHE A 252 -13.62 -1.52 -5.09
CA PHE A 252 -14.07 -2.45 -6.12
C PHE A 252 -13.78 -1.87 -7.51
N VAL A 253 -13.10 -2.62 -8.36
CA VAL A 253 -12.67 -2.15 -9.69
C VAL A 253 -13.17 -3.06 -10.81
N GLY A 254 -13.82 -2.46 -11.81
CA GLY A 254 -14.15 -3.08 -13.10
C GLY A 254 -15.28 -4.11 -13.08
N MET A 255 -16.13 -4.18 -12.05
CA MET A 255 -17.26 -5.13 -11.98
C MET A 255 -18.64 -4.44 -11.96
N ASP A 256 -19.70 -5.24 -12.04
CA ASP A 256 -21.09 -4.89 -11.81
C ASP A 256 -21.44 -5.24 -10.35
N LEU A 257 -21.72 -4.20 -9.58
CA LEU A 257 -21.96 -4.26 -8.15
C LEU A 257 -23.47 -4.16 -7.87
N PRO A 258 -24.04 -5.06 -7.05
CA PRO A 258 -25.47 -5.04 -6.75
C PRO A 258 -25.85 -3.96 -5.74
N TYR A 259 -24.92 -3.08 -5.37
CA TYR A 259 -25.12 -2.06 -4.34
C TYR A 259 -26.00 -0.94 -4.86
N THR A 260 -26.90 -0.53 -3.98
CA THR A 260 -27.80 0.61 -4.13
C THR A 260 -27.39 1.74 -3.19
N TYR A 261 -28.06 2.88 -3.29
CA TYR A 261 -27.91 3.99 -2.36
C TYR A 261 -28.04 3.57 -0.89
N GLU A 262 -29.00 2.69 -0.59
CA GLU A 262 -29.27 2.26 0.79
C GLU A 262 -28.08 1.50 1.38
N ASP A 263 -27.33 0.78 0.55
CA ASP A 263 -26.17 -0.01 0.99
C ASP A 263 -25.00 0.87 1.43
N LEU A 264 -24.83 2.06 0.84
CA LEU A 264 -23.80 3.02 1.24
C LEU A 264 -23.96 3.47 2.69
N PHE A 265 -25.20 3.57 3.17
CA PHE A 265 -25.54 4.07 4.51
C PHE A 265 -26.03 2.98 5.46
N GLY A 266 -26.34 1.79 4.93
CA GLY A 266 -26.70 0.61 5.71
C GLY A 266 -25.49 -0.28 5.95
N PHE A 267 -24.97 -0.87 4.86
CA PHE A 267 -23.89 -1.85 4.92
C PHE A 267 -22.53 -1.19 5.12
N PHE A 268 -22.20 -0.13 4.36
CA PHE A 268 -20.92 0.59 4.42
C PHE A 268 -20.91 1.81 5.36
N LYS A 269 -21.82 1.84 6.32
CA LYS A 269 -22.01 3.01 7.21
C LYS A 269 -20.77 3.34 8.06
N ASP A 270 -20.00 2.33 8.41
CA ASP A 270 -18.81 2.41 9.27
C ASP A 270 -17.50 2.39 8.46
N THR A 271 -17.60 2.29 7.12
CA THR A 271 -16.46 2.32 6.21
C THR A 271 -15.95 3.76 6.07
N LYS A 272 -14.65 3.95 6.28
CA LYS A 272 -14.01 5.27 6.19
C LYS A 272 -13.78 5.65 4.74
N ARG A 273 -13.27 4.74 3.92
CA ARG A 273 -12.99 4.96 2.50
C ARG A 273 -13.69 3.88 1.69
N LEU A 274 -14.64 4.30 0.85
CA LEU A 274 -15.36 3.39 -0.03
C LEU A 274 -15.18 3.85 -1.48
N SER A 275 -14.57 3.02 -2.31
CA SER A 275 -14.34 3.31 -3.72
C SER A 275 -15.03 2.29 -4.62
N LEU A 276 -15.99 2.75 -5.41
CA LEU A 276 -16.78 1.96 -6.34
C LEU A 276 -16.38 2.31 -7.77
N HIS A 277 -15.17 1.90 -8.19
CA HIS A 277 -14.68 2.05 -9.58
C HIS A 277 -15.26 0.97 -10.49
N SER A 278 -16.57 0.87 -10.52
CA SER A 278 -17.30 -0.27 -11.02
C SER A 278 -18.68 0.18 -11.46
N THR A 279 -19.32 -0.56 -12.36
CA THR A 279 -20.74 -0.34 -12.65
C THR A 279 -21.54 -0.56 -11.38
N THR A 280 -22.34 0.44 -11.00
CA THR A 280 -23.24 0.37 -9.85
C THR A 280 -24.68 0.56 -10.29
N HIS A 281 -25.62 0.12 -9.43
CA HIS A 281 -27.05 0.37 -9.63
C HIS A 281 -27.51 1.73 -9.08
N ILE A 282 -26.57 2.61 -8.72
CA ILE A 282 -26.85 3.91 -8.12
C ILE A 282 -27.22 4.88 -9.23
N THR A 283 -28.47 5.35 -9.22
CA THR A 283 -28.99 6.30 -10.20
C THR A 283 -28.52 7.72 -9.94
N LYS A 284 -28.57 8.60 -10.95
CA LYS A 284 -28.28 10.03 -10.78
C LYS A 284 -29.12 10.69 -9.67
N GLN A 285 -30.38 10.30 -9.52
CA GLN A 285 -31.24 10.82 -8.46
C GLN A 285 -30.75 10.40 -7.06
N GLU A 286 -30.28 9.17 -6.93
CA GLU A 286 -29.68 8.66 -5.70
C GLU A 286 -28.33 9.31 -5.39
N ILE A 287 -27.56 9.72 -6.40
CA ILE A 287 -26.36 10.54 -6.20
C ILE A 287 -26.74 11.91 -5.61
N CYS A 288 -27.80 12.57 -6.10
CA CYS A 288 -28.27 13.82 -5.49
C CYS A 288 -28.69 13.60 -4.02
N GLN A 289 -29.33 12.47 -3.70
CA GLN A 289 -29.70 12.09 -2.34
C GLN A 289 -28.47 11.80 -1.46
N LEU A 290 -27.40 11.22 -2.03
CA LEU A 290 -26.12 11.01 -1.36
C LEU A 290 -25.50 12.35 -0.95
N VAL A 291 -25.42 13.31 -1.87
CA VAL A 291 -24.88 14.64 -1.55
C VAL A 291 -25.76 15.37 -0.55
N GLN A 292 -27.09 15.27 -0.68
CA GLN A 292 -28.01 15.82 0.34
C GLN A 292 -27.77 15.19 1.71
N HIS A 293 -27.53 13.88 1.77
CA HIS A 293 -27.26 13.19 3.03
C HIS A 293 -25.98 13.72 3.71
N PHE A 294 -24.91 13.96 2.95
CA PHE A 294 -23.69 14.59 3.49
C PHE A 294 -23.94 15.99 4.04
N TYR A 295 -24.84 16.76 3.43
CA TYR A 295 -25.22 18.08 3.93
C TYR A 295 -26.11 18.02 5.18
N GLU A 296 -27.07 17.10 5.23
CA GLU A 296 -28.11 17.05 6.27
C GLU A 296 -27.73 16.24 7.51
N VAL A 297 -26.81 15.30 7.39
CA VAL A 297 -26.41 14.38 8.46
C VAL A 297 -24.95 14.58 8.81
N LYS A 298 -24.65 14.65 10.12
CA LYS A 298 -23.29 14.77 10.61
C LYS A 298 -22.50 13.52 10.25
N GLN A 299 -21.50 13.67 9.39
CA GLN A 299 -20.61 12.58 8.98
C GLN A 299 -19.35 12.53 9.86
N ASP A 300 -18.68 11.38 9.84
CA ASP A 300 -17.31 11.24 10.33
C ASP A 300 -16.36 11.98 9.37
N GLU A 301 -15.49 12.87 9.88
CA GLU A 301 -14.54 13.63 9.05
C GLU A 301 -13.56 12.75 8.28
N GLU A 302 -13.35 11.50 8.71
CA GLU A 302 -12.51 10.53 8.00
C GLU A 302 -13.23 9.85 6.83
N ARG A 303 -14.53 10.12 6.65
CA ARG A 303 -15.35 9.48 5.61
C ARG A 303 -15.06 10.03 4.21
N MET A 304 -14.91 9.12 3.26
CA MET A 304 -14.70 9.35 1.84
C MET A 304 -15.51 8.32 1.05
N ILE A 305 -16.21 8.80 0.02
CA ILE A 305 -16.93 7.96 -0.94
C ILE A 305 -16.51 8.36 -2.35
N GLU A 306 -16.15 7.37 -3.14
CA GLU A 306 -15.85 7.49 -4.56
C GLU A 306 -16.77 6.56 -5.35
N ILE A 307 -17.40 7.09 -6.39
CA ILE A 307 -18.30 6.33 -7.25
C ILE A 307 -17.96 6.67 -8.69
N ASP A 308 -17.63 5.65 -9.47
CA ASP A 308 -17.47 5.78 -10.91
C ASP A 308 -18.84 6.00 -11.58
N LEU A 309 -18.87 6.99 -12.46
CA LEU A 309 -20.05 7.43 -13.17
C LEU A 309 -19.84 7.14 -14.65
N ASN A 310 -20.71 6.29 -15.20
CA ASN A 310 -20.69 5.95 -16.63
C ASN A 310 -20.86 7.16 -17.57
N GLU A 311 -21.30 8.31 -17.05
CA GLU A 311 -21.46 9.57 -17.79
C GLU A 311 -21.01 10.73 -16.90
N TYR A 312 -20.31 11.71 -17.49
CA TYR A 312 -19.92 12.97 -16.83
C TYR A 312 -21.14 13.77 -16.38
N PRO A 313 -21.53 13.76 -15.09
CA PRO A 313 -22.61 14.62 -14.65
C PRO A 313 -22.11 16.07 -14.58
N LEU A 314 -22.95 17.03 -14.97
CA LEU A 314 -22.68 18.40 -14.56
C LEU A 314 -22.79 18.46 -13.04
N VAL A 315 -21.72 18.88 -12.37
CA VAL A 315 -21.67 19.05 -10.91
C VAL A 315 -22.88 19.85 -10.38
N GLU A 316 -23.35 20.83 -11.15
CA GLU A 316 -24.56 21.60 -10.84
C GLU A 316 -25.83 20.75 -10.74
N ASP A 317 -25.96 19.70 -11.54
CA ASP A 317 -27.13 18.79 -11.51
C ASP A 317 -27.18 17.99 -10.21
N ILE A 318 -26.02 17.66 -9.66
CA ILE A 318 -25.90 16.89 -8.42
C ILE A 318 -26.26 17.78 -7.21
N LEU A 319 -25.91 19.06 -7.26
CA LEU A 319 -26.15 20.03 -6.17
C LEU A 319 -27.59 20.56 -6.09
N THR A 320 -28.49 20.07 -6.94
CA THR A 320 -29.88 20.55 -7.03
C THR A 320 -30.65 20.51 -5.70
N LEU A 321 -30.25 19.63 -4.77
CA LEU A 321 -30.86 19.48 -3.44
C LEU A 321 -30.13 20.25 -2.32
N ILE A 322 -29.04 20.96 -2.63
CA ILE A 322 -28.21 21.68 -1.67
C ILE A 322 -28.52 23.18 -1.72
N PRO A 323 -28.72 23.87 -0.57
CA PRO A 323 -28.89 25.31 -0.56
C PRO A 323 -27.70 26.04 -1.20
N LYS A 324 -27.96 27.06 -2.03
CA LYS A 324 -26.91 27.80 -2.77
C LYS A 324 -25.90 28.48 -1.86
N GLU A 325 -26.29 28.82 -0.64
CA GLU A 325 -25.43 29.44 0.37
C GLU A 325 -24.49 28.42 1.04
N ALA A 326 -24.80 27.12 0.91
CA ALA A 326 -24.06 26.03 1.55
C ALA A 326 -22.95 25.45 0.67
N TYR A 327 -22.75 25.96 -0.55
CA TYR A 327 -21.68 25.50 -1.42
C TYR A 327 -21.05 26.62 -2.25
N LYS A 328 -19.81 26.38 -2.68
CA LYS A 328 -19.06 27.24 -3.59
C LYS A 328 -18.44 26.40 -4.69
N LEU A 329 -18.74 26.78 -5.94
CA LEU A 329 -18.18 26.13 -7.12
C LEU A 329 -16.81 26.70 -7.43
N HIS A 330 -15.89 25.81 -7.78
CA HIS A 330 -14.53 26.12 -8.15
C HIS A 330 -14.21 25.46 -9.48
N LEU A 331 -13.62 26.25 -10.39
CA LEU A 331 -13.02 25.77 -11.62
C LEU A 331 -11.50 25.76 -11.44
N LYS A 332 -10.86 24.63 -11.68
CA LYS A 332 -9.40 24.55 -11.76
C LYS A 332 -8.99 23.96 -13.11
N ARG A 333 -8.04 24.62 -13.79
CA ARG A 333 -7.39 24.03 -14.97
C ARG A 333 -6.31 23.09 -14.48
N SER A 334 -6.39 21.82 -14.86
CA SER A 334 -5.29 20.87 -14.67
C SER A 334 -4.29 21.08 -15.82
N PRO A 335 -3.04 21.48 -15.54
CA PRO A 335 -2.01 21.54 -16.57
C PRO A 335 -1.54 20.11 -16.83
N VAL A 336 -2.10 19.46 -17.85
CA VAL A 336 -1.49 18.23 -18.38
C VAL A 336 -0.43 18.65 -19.40
N LEU A 337 0.82 18.26 -19.17
CA LEU A 337 1.91 18.50 -20.12
C LEU A 337 1.59 17.82 -21.46
N GLY A 338 1.33 18.63 -22.49
CA GLY A 338 1.19 18.16 -23.87
C GLY A 338 -0.24 17.94 -24.39
N SER A 339 -1.29 18.13 -23.58
CA SER A 339 -2.69 18.07 -24.02
C SER A 339 -3.50 19.31 -23.58
N GLU A 340 -4.69 19.52 -24.16
CA GLU A 340 -5.57 20.63 -23.75
C GLU A 340 -5.89 20.52 -22.25
N PRO A 341 -5.77 21.62 -21.47
CA PRO A 341 -5.97 21.57 -20.03
C PRO A 341 -7.41 21.15 -19.69
N LYS A 342 -7.58 19.98 -19.06
CA LYS A 342 -8.87 19.53 -18.54
C LYS A 342 -9.31 20.47 -17.41
N VAL A 343 -10.55 20.93 -17.48
CA VAL A 343 -11.19 21.74 -16.43
C VAL A 343 -11.77 20.80 -15.40
N ILE A 344 -11.22 20.79 -14.20
CA ILE A 344 -11.78 20.08 -13.05
C ILE A 344 -12.77 21.01 -12.37
N ASN A 345 -14.02 20.58 -12.28
CA ASN A 345 -15.05 21.22 -11.47
C ASN A 345 -15.06 20.58 -10.09
N TRP A 346 -14.89 21.40 -9.06
CA TRP A 346 -15.04 20.93 -7.68
C TRP A 346 -15.85 21.90 -6.84
N VAL A 347 -16.36 21.40 -5.74
CA VAL A 347 -17.29 22.09 -4.86
C VAL A 347 -16.76 22.03 -3.45
N GLU A 348 -16.66 23.21 -2.84
CA GLU A 348 -16.57 23.33 -1.39
C GLU A 348 -18.00 23.37 -0.84
N MET A 349 -18.36 22.45 0.03
CA MET A 349 -19.67 22.37 0.67
C MET A 349 -19.52 22.50 2.18
N THR A 350 -20.42 23.25 2.82
CA THR A 350 -20.55 23.31 4.28
C THR A 350 -21.82 22.60 4.70
N ASP A 351 -21.70 21.57 5.55
CA ASP A 351 -22.85 20.84 6.07
C ASP A 351 -23.65 21.66 7.10
N ARG A 352 -24.84 21.19 7.50
CA ARG A 352 -25.69 21.87 8.49
C ARG A 352 -25.07 21.99 9.89
N PHE A 353 -23.99 21.26 10.16
CA PHE A 353 -23.28 21.23 11.43
C PHE A 353 -21.98 22.05 11.40
N GLY A 354 -21.65 22.67 10.26
CA GLY A 354 -20.46 23.48 10.05
C GLY A 354 -19.21 22.71 9.62
N GLY A 355 -19.33 21.42 9.29
CA GLY A 355 -18.26 20.64 8.68
C GLY A 355 -18.04 21.03 7.22
N THR A 356 -16.79 21.00 6.76
CA THR A 356 -16.42 21.38 5.40
C THR A 356 -16.01 20.17 4.57
N TRP A 357 -16.63 20.06 3.40
CA TRP A 357 -16.55 18.90 2.51
C TRP A 357 -16.13 19.34 1.11
N ALA A 358 -15.30 18.55 0.47
CA ALA A 358 -15.01 18.66 -0.96
C ALA A 358 -15.86 17.65 -1.72
N MET A 359 -16.41 18.07 -2.84
CA MET A 359 -16.97 17.18 -3.85
C MET A 359 -16.32 17.48 -5.19
N MET A 360 -15.89 16.44 -5.91
CA MET A 360 -15.17 16.58 -7.17
C MET A 360 -15.72 15.64 -8.22
N ASP A 361 -15.80 16.14 -9.44
CA ASP A 361 -15.87 15.33 -10.64
C ASP A 361 -14.44 15.23 -11.20
N MET A 362 -13.83 14.06 -11.05
CA MET A 362 -12.47 13.80 -11.53
C MET A 362 -12.54 12.93 -12.78
N GLY A 363 -11.98 13.43 -13.88
CA GLY A 363 -11.63 12.58 -15.02
C GLY A 363 -10.26 11.95 -14.76
N SER A 364 -10.20 10.63 -14.71
CA SER A 364 -8.95 9.88 -14.69
C SER A 364 -8.13 10.21 -15.94
N CYS A 365 -6.84 10.47 -15.76
CA CYS A 365 -5.87 10.62 -16.85
C CYS A 365 -4.82 9.51 -16.69
N TYR A 366 -5.17 8.29 -17.05
CA TYR A 366 -4.17 7.27 -17.37
C TYR A 366 -4.15 7.06 -18.89
N ASP A 367 -2.94 6.83 -19.42
CA ASP A 367 -2.60 6.79 -20.84
C ASP A 367 -3.72 6.29 -21.78
N GLU A 368 -4.10 7.19 -22.69
CA GLU A 368 -4.76 7.03 -23.99
C GLU A 368 -6.09 6.24 -24.16
N GLU A 369 -6.67 5.49 -23.22
CA GLU A 369 -7.92 4.74 -23.55
C GLU A 369 -9.06 4.68 -22.51
N MET A 370 -8.97 5.30 -21.32
CA MET A 370 -10.10 5.31 -20.36
C MET A 370 -10.29 6.67 -19.70
N ASP A 371 -11.18 7.49 -20.28
CA ASP A 371 -11.70 8.73 -19.70
C ASP A 371 -12.75 8.37 -18.60
N GLU A 372 -12.32 7.72 -17.52
CA GLU A 372 -13.21 7.37 -16.39
C GLU A 372 -13.55 8.63 -15.57
N SER A 373 -14.85 8.90 -15.37
CA SER A 373 -15.32 10.03 -14.56
C SER A 373 -15.86 9.53 -13.23
N PHE A 374 -15.22 9.93 -12.12
CA PHE A 374 -15.67 9.54 -10.79
C PHE A 374 -16.06 10.74 -9.94
N LEU A 375 -17.13 10.54 -9.15
CA LEU A 375 -17.55 11.45 -8.10
C LEU A 375 -16.82 11.09 -6.80
N ARG A 376 -16.03 12.02 -6.27
CA ARG A 376 -15.41 11.92 -4.94
C ARG A 376 -16.09 12.88 -3.99
N ILE A 377 -16.50 12.41 -2.81
CA ILE A 377 -16.96 13.24 -1.68
C ILE A 377 -16.06 12.93 -0.47
N CYS A 378 -15.40 13.94 0.09
CA CYS A 378 -14.52 13.77 1.24
C CYS A 378 -14.44 15.03 2.10
N SER A 379 -13.91 14.92 3.33
CA SER A 379 -13.63 16.11 4.15
C SER A 379 -12.57 16.99 3.48
N MET A 380 -12.72 18.32 3.59
CA MET A 380 -11.73 19.29 3.10
C MET A 380 -10.33 19.08 3.68
N LYS A 381 -10.20 18.42 4.83
CA LYS A 381 -8.90 18.06 5.42
C LYS A 381 -8.07 17.16 4.50
N TYR A 382 -8.69 16.13 3.92
CA TYR A 382 -8.03 15.18 3.03
C TYR A 382 -7.88 15.72 1.61
N PHE A 383 -8.81 16.59 1.20
CA PHE A 383 -8.76 17.22 -0.11
C PHE A 383 -7.47 18.02 -0.36
N ILE A 384 -6.95 18.69 0.67
CA ILE A 384 -5.72 19.49 0.58
C ILE A 384 -4.47 18.60 0.55
N GLU A 385 -4.46 17.46 1.24
CA GLU A 385 -3.29 16.59 1.36
C GLU A 385 -3.03 15.75 0.10
N GLU A 386 -4.07 15.20 -0.53
CA GLU A 386 -3.92 14.32 -1.70
C GLU A 386 -3.75 15.11 -3.00
N ASN A 387 -4.57 16.15 -3.23
CA ASN A 387 -4.55 16.88 -4.49
C ASN A 387 -3.51 18.02 -4.56
N MET A 388 -2.84 18.41 -3.46
CA MET A 388 -1.71 19.34 -3.55
C MET A 388 -0.39 18.63 -3.82
N ASN A 389 -0.23 17.34 -3.49
CA ASN A 389 0.98 16.57 -3.80
C ASN A 389 1.08 16.22 -5.29
N GLU A 390 -0.05 15.86 -5.94
CA GLU A 390 -0.11 15.70 -7.40
C GLU A 390 0.08 17.02 -8.17
N LEU A 391 0.02 18.16 -7.46
CA LEU A 391 0.10 19.51 -8.04
C LEU A 391 1.35 20.29 -7.58
N SER A 392 2.18 19.75 -6.69
CA SER A 392 3.38 20.43 -6.17
C SER A 392 4.67 20.06 -6.90
N ASP A 393 4.68 19.04 -7.76
CA ASP A 393 5.89 18.63 -8.49
C ASP A 393 6.25 19.53 -9.69
N GLN A 394 5.56 20.66 -9.91
CA GLN A 394 5.86 21.56 -11.03
C GLN A 394 5.77 23.07 -10.76
N SER A 395 6.09 23.53 -9.55
CA SER A 395 6.39 24.95 -9.36
C SER A 395 7.90 25.22 -9.40
N ASP A 396 8.32 25.78 -10.53
CA ASP A 396 9.43 26.71 -10.74
C ASP A 396 10.87 26.14 -10.80
N SER A 397 11.21 25.53 -11.95
CA SER A 397 12.55 25.71 -12.51
C SER A 397 12.45 25.81 -14.04
N ASP A 398 12.31 27.04 -14.52
CA ASP A 398 12.66 27.53 -15.87
C ASP A 398 12.03 28.94 -16.00
N GLN A 399 12.72 30.05 -16.25
CA GLN A 399 13.93 30.27 -17.03
C GLN A 399 14.60 31.57 -16.60
N SER A 400 15.91 31.67 -16.79
CA SER A 400 16.49 32.70 -17.66
C SER A 400 17.94 32.35 -17.97
N ASP A 401 18.13 31.41 -18.90
CA ASP A 401 19.31 31.41 -19.75
C ASP A 401 19.13 32.53 -20.78
N SER A 402 19.93 33.58 -20.64
CA SER A 402 20.23 34.49 -21.74
C SER A 402 21.70 34.36 -22.08
N ASP A 403 22.00 33.44 -22.98
CA ASP A 403 23.24 33.48 -23.75
C ASP A 403 23.20 34.71 -24.68
N GLN A 404 24.25 35.53 -24.66
CA GLN A 404 25.07 35.70 -25.87
C GLN A 404 26.27 36.67 -25.74
N PHE A 405 27.40 36.14 -26.24
CA PHE A 405 28.57 36.77 -26.88
C PHE A 405 29.78 37.26 -26.08
N ASP A 406 30.85 36.47 -26.21
CA ASP A 406 32.25 36.79 -26.52
C ASP A 406 32.66 38.28 -26.54
N SER A 407 33.70 38.64 -25.79
CA SER A 407 35.04 38.92 -26.35
C SER A 407 36.05 39.42 -25.30
N ASP A 408 37.30 39.07 -25.57
CA ASP A 408 38.54 39.34 -24.84
C ASP A 408 38.73 40.75 -24.22
N GLN A 409 39.44 40.81 -23.08
CA GLN A 409 40.77 41.43 -22.93
C GLN A 409 41.05 42.01 -21.52
N SER A 410 42.17 41.54 -20.95
CA SER A 410 43.21 42.27 -20.18
C SER A 410 42.88 43.06 -18.89
N ASP A 411 43.59 42.62 -17.84
CA ASP A 411 44.52 43.37 -16.97
C ASP A 411 44.04 44.31 -15.83
N SER A 412 44.73 44.08 -14.69
CA SER A 412 45.05 44.98 -13.54
C SER A 412 43.93 45.23 -12.51
N ASP A 413 44.12 45.17 -11.19
CA ASP A 413 45.28 45.08 -10.29
C ASP A 413 45.00 44.09 -9.14
#